data_AF-A0A8S3JYH2-F1
#
_entry.id   AF-A0A8S3JYH2-F1
#
_cell.length_a   1.000
_cell.length_b   1.000
_cell.length_c   1.000
_cell.angle_alpha   90.00
_cell.angle_beta   90.00
_cell.angle_gamma   90.00
#
_symmetry.space_group_name_H-M   'P 1'
#
loop_
_entity.id
_entity.type
_entity.pdbx_description
1 polymer ?
#
loop_
_entity_poly.entity_id
_entity_poly.type
_entity_poly.pdbx_seq_one_letter_code
_entity_poly.pdbx_strand_id
1 'polypeptide(L)'
;MATAGGGEEAAAQRVLRFSDVVQESLEILAPIGGYSKVPLVSLEEAVVPLVPILPDVQAHAYVAKLKCKKPADNLTQDESASIMLYTMGWEPLD
;
A
#
# COMPACT_ATOMS: atom_id res chain seq x y z
N MET A 1 -25.30 30.71 14.20
CA MET A 1 -26.20 29.67 13.66
C MET A 1 -25.36 28.50 13.18
N ALA A 2 -25.81 27.29 13.45
CA ALA A 2 -25.01 26.09 13.71
C ALA A 2 -24.21 25.54 12.52
N THR A 3 -22.98 25.10 12.81
CA THR A 3 -22.19 24.13 12.04
C THR A 3 -22.69 22.72 12.38
N ALA A 4 -23.44 22.09 11.48
CA ALA A 4 -23.82 20.69 11.57
C ALA A 4 -23.77 20.09 10.16
N GLY A 5 -22.67 19.39 9.83
CA GLY A 5 -22.50 18.78 8.51
C GLY A 5 -21.38 17.74 8.45
N GLY A 6 -20.32 17.87 9.25
CA GLY A 6 -19.18 16.94 9.22
C GLY A 6 -19.38 15.59 9.92
N GLY A 7 -20.48 15.39 10.64
CA GLY A 7 -20.74 14.16 11.41
C GLY A 7 -21.33 13.01 10.59
N GLU A 8 -22.18 13.34 9.60
CA GLU A 8 -22.89 12.34 8.79
C GLU A 8 -22.00 11.74 7.69
N GLU A 9 -21.11 12.54 7.10
CA GLU A 9 -20.18 12.09 6.04
C GLU A 9 -19.16 11.08 6.59
N ALA A 10 -18.59 11.35 7.77
CA ALA A 10 -17.68 10.43 8.45
C ALA A 10 -18.38 9.16 9.01
N ALA A 11 -19.69 9.21 9.25
CA ALA A 11 -20.48 8.03 9.62
C ALA A 11 -20.82 7.18 8.38
N ALA A 12 -21.25 7.81 7.29
CA ALA A 12 -21.51 7.14 6.01
C ALA A 12 -20.25 6.45 5.46
N GLN A 13 -19.09 7.11 5.55
CA GLN A 13 -17.80 6.55 5.11
C GLN A 13 -17.33 5.38 5.97
N ARG A 14 -17.72 5.35 7.25
CA ARG A 14 -17.52 4.19 8.13
C ARG A 14 -18.43 3.02 7.76
N VAL A 15 -19.69 3.27 7.42
CA VAL A 15 -20.64 2.22 7.01
C VAL A 15 -20.24 1.58 5.68
N LEU A 16 -19.79 2.39 4.71
CA LEU A 16 -19.30 1.88 3.42
C LEU A 16 -18.13 0.90 3.57
N ARG A 17 -17.20 1.16 4.50
CA ARG A 17 -16.06 0.25 4.76
C ARG A 17 -16.45 -1.15 5.24
N PHE A 18 -17.65 -1.34 5.78
CA PHE A 18 -18.11 -2.64 6.28
C PHE A 18 -19.15 -3.32 5.38
N SER A 19 -19.76 -2.61 4.43
CA SER A 19 -20.84 -3.14 3.59
C SER A 19 -20.36 -3.91 2.35
N ASP A 20 -19.09 -3.77 1.95
CA ASP A 20 -18.56 -4.39 0.73
C ASP A 20 -18.46 -5.93 0.84
N VAL A 21 -18.51 -6.48 2.06
CA VAL A 21 -18.54 -7.92 2.35
C VAL A 21 -19.72 -8.62 1.68
N VAL A 22 -20.85 -7.93 1.49
CA VAL A 22 -22.06 -8.50 0.87
C VAL A 22 -21.85 -8.78 -0.62
N GLN A 23 -20.92 -8.06 -1.27
CA GLN A 23 -20.56 -8.26 -2.67
C GLN A 23 -19.32 -9.13 -2.88
N GLU A 24 -18.63 -9.55 -1.81
CA GLU A 24 -17.49 -10.44 -1.94
C GLU A 24 -17.91 -11.83 -2.44
N SER A 25 -17.14 -12.36 -3.38
CA SER A 25 -17.35 -13.71 -3.90
C SER A 25 -17.17 -14.73 -2.78
N LEU A 26 -18.12 -15.66 -2.65
CA LEU A 26 -18.04 -16.79 -1.72
C LEU A 26 -17.18 -17.94 -2.28
N GLU A 27 -16.47 -17.70 -3.39
CA GLU A 27 -15.58 -18.68 -4.01
C GLU A 27 -14.32 -18.90 -3.16
N ILE A 28 -13.98 -20.17 -2.95
CA ILE A 28 -12.71 -20.55 -2.33
C ILE A 28 -11.62 -20.38 -3.39
N LEU A 29 -10.89 -19.28 -3.31
CA LEU A 29 -9.73 -19.03 -4.16
C LEU A 29 -8.59 -20.00 -3.80
N ALA A 30 -7.90 -20.48 -4.82
CA ALA A 30 -6.68 -21.25 -4.60
C ALA A 30 -5.63 -20.37 -3.88
N PRO A 31 -4.79 -20.97 -3.02
CA PRO A 31 -3.70 -20.23 -2.40
C PRO A 31 -2.85 -19.53 -3.45
N ILE A 32 -2.47 -18.29 -3.17
CA ILE A 32 -1.58 -17.51 -4.03
C ILE A 32 -0.24 -18.24 -4.10
N GLY A 33 0.06 -18.83 -5.26
CA GLY A 33 1.25 -19.64 -5.50
C GLY A 33 2.26 -18.95 -6.43
N GLY A 34 3.45 -19.56 -6.57
CA GLY A 34 4.45 -19.13 -7.56
C GLY A 34 5.42 -18.05 -7.11
N TYR A 35 5.07 -17.21 -6.13
CA TYR A 35 5.96 -16.17 -5.59
C TYR A 35 7.26 -16.73 -4.98
N SER A 36 7.23 -17.95 -4.45
CA SER A 36 8.44 -18.63 -3.96
C SER A 36 9.47 -18.94 -5.05
N LYS A 37 9.06 -18.91 -6.32
CA LYS A 37 9.94 -19.11 -7.48
C LYS A 37 10.40 -17.78 -8.10
N VAL A 38 9.84 -16.66 -7.66
CA VAL A 38 10.21 -15.33 -8.14
C VAL A 38 11.52 -14.93 -7.46
N PRO A 39 12.53 -14.48 -8.23
CA PRO A 39 13.77 -14.01 -7.63
C PRO A 39 13.51 -12.81 -6.73
N LEU A 40 14.20 -12.75 -5.59
CA LEU A 40 14.27 -11.54 -4.79
C LEU A 40 15.12 -10.52 -5.54
N VAL A 41 14.54 -9.33 -5.72
CA VAL A 41 15.15 -8.20 -6.43
C VAL A 41 15.18 -6.98 -5.50
N SER A 42 15.87 -5.93 -5.92
CA SER A 42 15.85 -4.66 -5.18
C SER A 42 14.46 -4.02 -5.18
N LEU A 43 14.20 -3.13 -4.22
CA LEU A 43 12.93 -2.40 -4.17
C LEU A 43 12.67 -1.60 -5.45
N GLU A 44 13.71 -0.99 -6.03
CA GLU A 44 13.60 -0.22 -7.27
C GLU A 44 13.19 -1.07 -8.47
N GLU A 45 13.71 -2.29 -8.57
CA GLU A 45 13.34 -3.24 -9.63
C GLU A 45 11.91 -3.77 -9.44
N ALA A 46 11.54 -4.06 -8.18
CA ALA A 46 10.22 -4.56 -7.84
C ALA A 46 9.08 -3.60 -8.23
N VAL A 47 9.33 -2.28 -8.19
CA VAL A 47 8.32 -1.26 -8.51
C VAL A 47 8.23 -0.93 -10.00
N VAL A 48 9.16 -1.37 -10.86
CA VAL A 48 9.15 -1.09 -12.30
C VAL A 48 7.82 -1.46 -12.98
N PRO A 49 7.22 -2.64 -12.72
CA PRO A 49 5.94 -3.01 -13.33
C PRO A 49 4.76 -2.13 -12.90
N LEU A 50 4.89 -1.39 -11.79
CA LEU A 50 3.84 -0.54 -11.24
C LEU A 50 3.84 0.88 -11.80
N VAL A 51 4.93 1.31 -12.45
CA VAL A 51 5.11 2.67 -12.98
C VAL A 51 3.94 3.14 -13.87
N PRO A 52 3.35 2.31 -14.77
CA PRO A 52 2.22 2.75 -15.59
C PRO A 52 0.95 3.11 -14.79
N ILE A 53 0.82 2.57 -13.58
CA ILE A 53 -0.34 2.77 -12.69
C ILE A 53 -0.04 3.87 -11.66
N LEU A 54 1.20 3.89 -11.17
CA LEU A 54 1.69 4.81 -10.14
C LEU A 54 2.97 5.47 -10.63
N PRO A 55 2.87 6.59 -11.39
CA PRO A 55 4.04 7.23 -12.02
C PRO A 55 5.14 7.60 -11.02
N ASP A 56 4.77 8.00 -9.81
CA ASP A 56 5.70 8.46 -8.78
C ASP A 56 6.26 7.34 -7.89
N VAL A 57 5.87 6.08 -8.11
CA VAL A 57 6.24 4.96 -7.22
C VAL A 57 7.74 4.77 -7.08
N GLN A 58 8.50 5.04 -8.14
CA GLN A 58 9.96 4.94 -8.12
C GLN A 58 10.60 6.02 -7.23
N ALA A 59 10.06 7.24 -7.25
CA ALA A 59 10.54 8.31 -6.37
C ALA A 59 10.24 7.98 -4.89
N HIS A 60 9.05 7.45 -4.61
CA HIS A 60 8.67 7.03 -3.26
C HIS A 60 9.54 5.86 -2.78
N ALA A 61 9.81 4.87 -3.62
CA ALA A 61 10.72 3.76 -3.32
C ALA A 61 12.12 4.26 -2.95
N TYR A 62 12.66 5.21 -3.73
CA TYR A 62 13.94 5.83 -3.44
C TYR A 62 13.96 6.57 -2.09
N VAL A 63 12.92 7.36 -1.80
CA VAL A 63 12.78 8.06 -0.51
C VAL A 63 12.67 7.06 0.65
N ALA A 64 11.94 5.96 0.47
CA ALA A 64 11.79 4.92 1.47
C ALA A 64 13.14 4.29 1.82
N LYS A 65 13.92 3.95 0.79
CA LYS A 65 15.25 3.36 0.95
C LYS A 65 16.24 4.30 1.63
N LEU A 66 16.17 5.60 1.33
CA LEU A 66 16.98 6.63 2.00
C LEU A 66 16.68 6.75 3.49
N LYS A 67 15.42 6.57 3.89
CA LYS A 67 14.99 6.61 5.29
C LYS A 67 15.34 5.32 6.05
N CYS A 68 15.50 4.19 5.36
CA CYS A 68 15.75 2.87 5.95
C CYS A 68 17.23 2.44 5.96
N LYS A 69 18.20 3.36 6.00
CA LYS A 69 19.65 3.02 5.95
C LYS A 69 20.16 2.15 7.10
N LYS A 70 19.45 2.13 8.23
CA LYS A 70 19.79 1.33 9.42
C LYS A 70 18.53 0.56 9.87
N PRO A 71 18.17 -0.51 9.15
CA PRO A 71 16.98 -1.29 9.46
C PRO A 71 17.13 -2.00 10.82
N ALA A 72 16.01 -2.16 11.53
CA ALA A 72 15.93 -2.93 12.77
C ALA A 72 15.55 -4.40 12.48
N ASP A 73 15.51 -5.23 13.52
CA ASP A 73 14.88 -6.57 13.49
C ASP A 73 15.47 -7.54 12.44
N ASN A 74 16.76 -7.37 12.11
CA ASN A 74 17.48 -8.15 11.10
C ASN A 74 16.89 -8.07 9.68
N LEU A 75 16.11 -7.02 9.40
CA LEU A 75 15.64 -6.76 8.04
C LEU A 75 16.78 -6.24 7.16
N THR A 76 16.73 -6.61 5.89
CA THR A 76 17.51 -5.92 4.86
C THR A 76 16.97 -4.51 4.65
N GLN A 77 17.80 -3.64 4.05
CA GLN A 77 17.38 -2.29 3.73
C GLN A 77 16.16 -2.27 2.80
N ASP A 78 16.12 -3.18 1.82
CA ASP A 78 15.02 -3.26 0.86
C ASP A 78 13.72 -3.77 1.51
N GLU A 79 13.79 -4.75 2.43
CA GLU A 79 12.63 -5.21 3.20
C GLU A 79 12.06 -4.08 4.07
N SER A 80 12.90 -3.40 4.84
CA SER A 80 12.46 -2.26 5.66
C SER A 80 11.90 -1.13 4.80
N ALA A 81 12.51 -0.84 3.65
CA ALA A 81 12.04 0.19 2.73
C ALA A 81 10.71 -0.18 2.07
N SER A 82 10.46 -1.46 1.77
CA SER A 82 9.18 -1.91 1.21
C SER A 82 8.03 -1.74 2.20
N ILE A 83 8.25 -2.05 3.48
CA ILE A 83 7.29 -1.79 4.55
C ILE A 83 7.05 -0.28 4.66
N MET A 84 8.12 0.51 4.67
CA MET A 84 7.99 1.96 4.75
C MET A 84 7.19 2.52 3.57
N LEU A 85 7.51 2.10 2.34
CA LEU A 85 6.81 2.50 1.12
C LEU A 85 5.30 2.21 1.21
N TYR A 86 4.92 1.04 1.72
CA TYR A 86 3.51 0.68 1.93
C TYR A 86 2.81 1.59 2.96
N THR A 87 3.55 2.07 3.96
CA THR A 87 3.02 2.95 5.01
C THR A 87 3.17 4.44 4.72
N MET A 88 3.79 4.82 3.60
CA MET A 88 3.92 6.23 3.24
C MET A 88 2.53 6.81 2.97
N GLY A 89 2.25 7.96 3.57
CA GLY A 89 1.05 8.72 3.25
C GLY A 89 1.06 9.09 1.76
N TRP A 90 -0.06 8.86 1.09
CA TRP A 90 -0.31 9.29 -0.28
C TRP A 90 -1.44 10.30 -0.28
N GLU A 91 -1.23 11.42 -0.97
CA GLU A 91 -2.28 12.41 -1.24
C GLU A 91 -2.72 12.24 -2.70
N PRO A 92 -4.02 12.08 -2.98
CA PRO A 92 -4.52 12.07 -4.35
C PRO A 92 -4.17 13.40 -5.04
N LEU A 93 -3.72 13.32 -6.29
CA LEU A 93 -3.69 14.49 -7.17
C LEU A 93 -5.14 14.89 -7.46
N ASP A 94 -5.48 16.15 -7.18
CA ASP A 94 -6.78 16.78 -7.48
C ASP A 94 -7.18 16.67 -8.97
#